data_AF-A0A3E0PCS6-F1
#
_entry.id   AF-A0A3E0PCS6-F1
#
_cell.length_a   1.000
_cell.length_b   1.000
_cell.length_c   1.000
_cell.angle_alpha   90.00
_cell.angle_beta   90.00
_cell.angle_gamma   90.00
#
_symmetry.space_group_name_H-M   'P 1'
#
loop_
_entity.id
_entity.type
_entity.pdbx_description
1 polymer ?
#
loop_
_entity_poly.entity_id
_entity_poly.type
_entity_poly.pdbx_seq_one_letter_code
_entity_poly.pdbx_strand_id
1 'polypeptide(L)'
;MKLRLTVMNGSIAGQVFDLESGHLLIGRSQNCSVKFDPLEDKIVSSQHAFVYATDDGFFVRDNESTNGTYLNGDRVSNALLSNGDEISFGKDGVRAQVQIDMSLPESVETAVPGLAPTEGFQIPSPQTTGPMFKAEQEPEKVKSAPENLSQSVSGLGLSAPAVKMAPPQTGMYIAVAVMTGLILLASLPVLLLIVAGLGPIATVVATVTAFLPVALYLAPLLWLDRYDPEPFWLLLLCFAWGGVVAILASAIVNDVFTIVAAASTGNAIIGQLAGAVISAPFIEEIMKGAGLLAMLLFFRRKFDDILDGIVFAGVIALGFAAVENVLYYGRGFLAEGIGGLAMMFFLRGILSPFAHVTFTVMTGIGCGIARESHNWFIRILAPIVGLGAAMFLHATWNGMGVFSAILLEASGTSVYCNAVGLGGMNLGICGFLIGYAILEIPVFLIFIVFSLFIMRRQSKTLREMLAMDVARGLIQQEHLDIATSLVRSILWPIGGITSGKFLNRRRYLRAIGSLGLSYWHIQRATKAEGHTASFQTNPFLRAEVEKYSQLV
;
A
#
# COMPACT_ATOMS: atom_id res chain seq x y z
N MET A 1 27.91 -35.99 -23.84
CA MET A 1 28.72 -36.56 -22.74
C MET A 1 27.77 -37.09 -21.68
N LYS A 2 28.15 -38.15 -20.98
CA LYS A 2 27.34 -38.70 -19.89
C LYS A 2 28.18 -38.78 -18.62
N LEU A 3 27.68 -38.19 -17.54
CA LEU A 3 28.30 -38.30 -16.23
C LEU A 3 27.65 -39.45 -15.46
N ARG A 4 28.48 -40.28 -14.86
CA ARG A 4 28.11 -41.34 -13.93
C ARG A 4 28.71 -41.04 -12.57
N LEU A 5 27.85 -40.93 -11.56
CA LEU A 5 28.21 -40.68 -10.17
C LEU A 5 28.03 -41.96 -9.36
N THR A 6 29.12 -42.56 -8.90
CA THR A 6 29.10 -43.78 -8.06
C THR A 6 29.35 -43.42 -6.61
N VAL A 7 28.43 -43.77 -5.72
CA VAL A 7 28.59 -43.53 -4.27
C VAL A 7 29.54 -44.57 -3.68
N MET A 8 30.60 -44.14 -2.99
CA MET A 8 31.67 -45.00 -2.49
C MET A 8 31.42 -45.51 -1.06
N ASN A 9 30.73 -44.72 -0.22
CA ASN A 9 30.41 -45.06 1.17
C ASN A 9 29.08 -44.40 1.62
N GLY A 10 28.63 -44.65 2.85
CA GLY A 10 27.34 -44.15 3.36
C GLY A 10 26.18 -45.13 3.14
N SER A 11 24.95 -44.71 3.43
CA SER A 11 23.76 -45.60 3.47
C SER A 11 23.40 -46.20 2.11
N ILE A 12 23.88 -45.59 1.02
CA ILE A 12 23.63 -46.02 -0.36
C ILE A 12 24.92 -46.37 -1.12
N ALA A 13 25.96 -46.81 -0.40
CA ALA A 13 27.23 -47.21 -0.99
C ALA A 13 27.04 -48.24 -2.13
N GLY A 14 27.75 -48.03 -3.24
CA GLY A 14 27.67 -48.83 -4.46
C GLY A 14 26.56 -48.43 -5.43
N GLN A 15 25.65 -47.52 -5.06
CA GLN A 15 24.64 -47.01 -6.00
C GLN A 15 25.26 -46.05 -7.02
N VAL A 16 24.67 -46.05 -8.22
CA VAL A 16 25.17 -45.33 -9.39
C VAL A 16 24.05 -44.44 -9.96
N PHE A 17 24.37 -43.18 -10.23
CA PHE A 17 23.44 -42.19 -10.77
C PHE A 17 24.01 -41.58 -12.06
N ASP A 18 23.22 -41.63 -13.13
CA ASP A 18 23.61 -41.12 -14.44
C ASP A 18 22.99 -39.73 -14.70
N LEU A 19 23.75 -38.83 -15.34
CA LEU A 19 23.33 -37.49 -15.73
C LEU A 19 23.79 -37.17 -17.16
N GLU A 20 22.83 -36.92 -18.04
CA GLU A 20 23.07 -36.51 -19.44
C GLU A 20 22.69 -35.03 -19.68
N SER A 21 21.60 -34.57 -19.07
CA SER A 21 21.15 -33.16 -19.07
C SER A 21 20.39 -32.83 -17.79
N GLY A 22 20.32 -31.56 -17.41
CA GLY A 22 19.62 -31.12 -16.19
C GLY A 22 20.53 -31.18 -14.94
N HIS A 23 19.99 -31.65 -13.81
CA HIS A 23 20.72 -31.69 -12.54
C HIS A 23 20.30 -32.86 -11.64
N LEU A 24 21.24 -33.31 -10.80
CA LEU A 24 21.02 -34.20 -9.67
C LEU A 24 21.12 -33.39 -8.38
N LEU A 25 20.03 -33.38 -7.60
CA LEU A 25 20.05 -32.83 -6.25
C LEU A 25 20.49 -33.92 -5.27
N ILE A 26 21.49 -33.62 -4.46
CA ILE A 26 22.11 -34.57 -3.53
C ILE A 26 21.83 -34.13 -2.09
N GLY A 27 21.33 -35.03 -1.25
CA GLY A 27 21.05 -34.72 0.16
C GLY A 27 20.24 -35.80 0.88
N ARG A 28 19.77 -35.51 2.09
CA ARG A 28 18.93 -36.43 2.89
C ARG A 28 17.43 -36.22 2.74
N SER A 29 17.01 -35.10 2.13
CA SER A 29 15.58 -34.78 1.94
C SER A 29 14.93 -35.74 0.95
N GLN A 30 13.63 -35.98 1.12
CA GLN A 30 12.84 -36.85 0.24
C GLN A 30 12.81 -36.37 -1.22
N ASN A 31 13.07 -35.09 -1.46
CA ASN A 31 13.03 -34.49 -2.80
C ASN A 31 14.40 -34.55 -3.51
N CYS A 32 15.41 -35.22 -2.94
CA CYS A 32 16.74 -35.34 -3.57
C CYS A 32 16.78 -36.50 -4.57
N SER A 33 17.40 -36.27 -5.73
CA SER A 33 17.68 -37.30 -6.74
C SER A 33 18.63 -38.37 -6.19
N VAL A 34 19.65 -37.94 -5.44
CA VAL A 34 20.57 -38.81 -4.69
C VAL A 34 20.25 -38.62 -3.21
N LYS A 35 19.47 -39.57 -2.65
CA LYS A 35 18.95 -39.49 -1.29
C LYS A 35 19.72 -40.40 -0.33
N PHE A 36 20.38 -39.76 0.63
CA PHE A 36 21.04 -40.43 1.76
C PHE A 36 20.11 -40.64 2.95
N ASP A 37 20.38 -41.63 3.80
CA ASP A 37 19.55 -41.91 4.96
C ASP A 37 19.64 -40.78 6.01
N PRO A 38 18.51 -40.20 6.45
CA PRO A 38 18.49 -39.14 7.45
C PRO A 38 19.17 -39.47 8.79
N LEU A 39 19.15 -40.74 9.20
CA LEU A 39 19.61 -41.24 10.49
C LEU A 39 21.06 -41.74 10.44
N GLU A 40 21.52 -42.25 9.30
CA GLU A 40 22.90 -42.78 9.16
C GLU A 40 23.88 -41.69 8.68
N ASP A 41 23.56 -40.99 7.59
CA ASP A 41 24.51 -40.08 6.91
C ASP A 41 24.42 -38.64 7.42
N LYS A 42 24.46 -38.45 8.74
CA LYS A 42 24.20 -37.16 9.41
C LYS A 42 25.09 -35.99 8.94
N ILE A 43 26.27 -36.29 8.38
CA ILE A 43 27.22 -35.31 7.83
C ILE A 43 26.67 -34.68 6.53
N VAL A 44 25.87 -35.41 5.75
CA VAL A 44 25.23 -34.86 4.55
C VAL A 44 24.11 -33.91 4.97
N SER A 45 23.88 -32.83 4.24
CA SER A 45 22.80 -31.87 4.53
C SER A 45 21.49 -32.33 3.89
N SER A 46 20.35 -31.79 4.31
CA SER A 46 19.05 -32.14 3.72
C SER A 46 19.01 -31.90 2.21
N GLN A 47 19.61 -30.82 1.74
CA GLN A 47 19.91 -30.52 0.33
C GLN A 47 21.34 -29.99 0.30
N HIS A 48 22.32 -30.85 0.01
CA HIS A 48 23.73 -30.58 0.25
C HIS A 48 24.43 -29.97 -0.98
N ALA A 49 24.23 -30.56 -2.16
CA ALA A 49 24.89 -30.10 -3.38
C ALA A 49 24.04 -30.41 -4.62
N PHE A 50 24.37 -29.74 -5.72
CA PHE A 50 23.87 -30.07 -7.05
C PHE A 50 25.02 -30.51 -7.94
N VAL A 51 24.81 -31.57 -8.72
CA VAL A 51 25.62 -31.86 -9.90
C VAL A 51 24.76 -31.55 -11.12
N TYR A 52 25.22 -30.69 -12.02
CA TYR A 52 24.42 -30.23 -13.15
C TYR A 52 25.23 -30.18 -14.45
N ALA A 53 24.53 -30.34 -15.56
CA ALA A 53 25.10 -30.33 -16.91
C ALA A 53 24.89 -28.95 -17.57
N THR A 54 25.92 -28.47 -18.25
CA THR A 54 25.92 -27.26 -19.09
C THR A 54 26.58 -27.57 -20.43
N ASP A 55 26.53 -26.63 -21.38
CA ASP A 55 27.22 -26.76 -22.66
C ASP A 55 28.76 -26.87 -22.49
N ASP A 56 29.30 -26.29 -21.41
CA ASP A 56 30.73 -26.30 -21.08
C ASP A 56 31.19 -27.52 -20.27
N GLY A 57 30.27 -28.45 -19.92
CA GLY A 57 30.55 -29.65 -19.15
C GLY A 57 29.70 -29.81 -17.89
N PHE A 58 30.15 -30.67 -16.96
CA PHE A 58 29.45 -30.97 -15.72
C PHE A 58 30.06 -30.22 -14.54
N PHE A 59 29.23 -29.68 -13.67
CA PHE A 59 29.66 -28.90 -12.51
C PHE A 59 29.08 -29.48 -11.22
N VAL A 60 29.84 -29.37 -10.13
CA VAL A 60 29.33 -29.52 -8.76
C VAL A 60 29.23 -28.17 -8.09
N ARG A 61 28.08 -27.89 -7.47
CA ARG A 61 27.83 -26.67 -6.69
C ARG A 61 27.36 -27.02 -5.29
N ASP A 62 28.06 -26.47 -4.31
CA ASP A 62 27.63 -26.52 -2.92
C ASP A 62 26.35 -25.71 -2.73
N ASN A 63 25.36 -26.29 -2.07
CA ASN A 63 24.08 -25.63 -1.79
C ASN A 63 24.07 -25.06 -0.36
N GLU A 64 25.09 -24.28 -0.03
CA GLU A 64 25.32 -23.72 1.31
C GLU A 64 25.27 -24.79 2.40
N SER A 65 25.94 -25.91 2.14
CA SER A 65 25.88 -27.07 3.02
C SER A 65 26.62 -26.86 4.33
N THR A 66 26.15 -27.52 5.40
CA THR A 66 26.68 -27.33 6.75
C THR A 66 28.15 -27.74 6.86
N ASN A 67 28.52 -28.85 6.23
CA ASN A 67 29.87 -29.41 6.31
C ASN A 67 30.73 -29.06 5.09
N GLY A 68 30.14 -28.41 4.07
CA GLY A 68 30.79 -28.06 2.81
C GLY A 68 30.90 -29.23 1.84
N THR A 69 30.90 -28.91 0.55
CA THR A 69 31.25 -29.85 -0.53
C THR A 69 32.74 -29.72 -0.87
N TYR A 70 33.40 -30.85 -1.06
CA TYR A 70 34.83 -30.91 -1.41
C TYR A 70 35.01 -31.68 -2.70
N LEU A 71 35.93 -31.21 -3.55
CA LEU A 71 36.36 -31.87 -4.77
C LEU A 71 37.84 -32.22 -4.61
N ASN A 72 38.17 -33.52 -4.65
CA ASN A 72 39.54 -34.03 -4.46
C ASN A 72 40.22 -33.52 -3.16
N GLY A 73 39.43 -33.26 -2.11
CA GLY A 73 39.90 -32.78 -0.81
C GLY A 73 39.84 -31.26 -0.61
N ASP A 74 39.68 -30.48 -1.68
CA ASP A 74 39.58 -29.02 -1.61
C ASP A 74 38.11 -28.57 -1.52
N ARG A 75 37.82 -27.61 -0.63
CA ARG A 75 36.45 -27.11 -0.45
C ARG A 75 36.06 -26.23 -1.64
N VAL A 76 34.94 -26.54 -2.28
CA VAL A 76 34.46 -25.83 -3.48
C VAL A 76 33.06 -25.26 -3.27
N SER A 77 32.80 -24.07 -3.80
CA SER A 77 31.45 -23.51 -3.91
C SER A 77 30.80 -23.86 -5.25
N ASN A 78 31.58 -23.83 -6.34
CA ASN A 78 31.20 -24.29 -7.67
C ASN A 78 32.47 -24.71 -8.43
N ALA A 79 32.50 -25.91 -9.02
CA ALA A 79 33.68 -26.42 -9.72
C ALA A 79 33.29 -27.30 -10.92
N LEU A 80 34.07 -27.21 -11.99
CA LEU A 80 33.96 -28.09 -13.16
C LEU A 80 34.48 -29.48 -12.76
N LEU A 81 33.73 -30.52 -13.10
CA LEU A 81 34.06 -31.92 -12.83
C LEU A 81 34.82 -32.54 -13.99
N SER A 82 35.88 -33.26 -13.66
CA SER A 82 36.69 -34.06 -14.57
C SER A 82 36.46 -35.56 -14.34
N ASN A 83 36.78 -36.36 -15.35
CA ASN A 83 36.71 -37.82 -15.23
C ASN A 83 37.69 -38.31 -14.15
N GLY A 84 37.19 -39.09 -13.19
CA GLY A 84 37.96 -39.63 -12.07
C GLY A 84 37.89 -38.82 -10.78
N ASP A 85 37.24 -37.65 -10.79
CA ASP A 85 37.14 -36.78 -9.61
C ASP A 85 36.37 -37.44 -8.45
N GLU A 86 36.80 -37.17 -7.22
CA GLU A 86 36.11 -37.56 -6.00
C GLU A 86 35.40 -36.35 -5.36
N ILE A 87 34.09 -36.45 -5.19
CA ILE A 87 33.27 -35.46 -4.49
C ILE A 87 33.01 -35.97 -3.06
N SER A 88 33.27 -35.15 -2.06
CA SER A 88 32.95 -35.45 -0.65
C SER A 88 31.92 -34.46 -0.09
N PHE A 89 30.88 -35.00 0.56
CA PHE A 89 29.81 -34.24 1.20
C PHE A 89 30.09 -34.09 2.69
N GLY A 90 30.92 -33.09 3.02
CA GLY A 90 31.62 -32.95 4.29
C GLY A 90 33.05 -33.52 4.24
N LYS A 91 33.97 -32.90 4.99
CA LYS A 91 35.41 -33.21 4.95
C LYS A 91 35.73 -34.69 5.20
N ASP A 92 34.99 -35.31 6.12
CA ASP A 92 35.08 -36.74 6.47
C ASP A 92 33.74 -37.46 6.20
N GLY A 93 32.98 -36.97 5.21
CA GLY A 93 31.61 -37.39 4.94
C GLY A 93 31.47 -38.50 3.89
N VAL A 94 30.30 -38.51 3.26
CA VAL A 94 30.02 -39.44 2.16
C VAL A 94 30.76 -38.99 0.90
N ARG A 95 31.34 -39.95 0.18
CA ARG A 95 32.17 -39.74 -1.01
C ARG A 95 31.53 -40.40 -2.22
N ALA A 96 31.62 -39.72 -3.36
CA ALA A 96 31.16 -40.20 -4.64
C ALA A 96 32.23 -39.97 -5.71
N GLN A 97 32.43 -40.96 -6.57
CA GLN A 97 33.38 -40.89 -7.67
C GLN A 97 32.66 -40.54 -8.98
N VAL A 98 33.27 -39.65 -9.74
CA VAL A 98 32.78 -39.18 -11.04
C VAL A 98 33.46 -39.95 -12.16
N GLN A 99 32.67 -40.52 -13.05
CA GLN A 99 33.13 -41.07 -14.32
C GLN A 99 32.39 -40.34 -15.46
N ILE A 100 33.13 -39.77 -16.41
CA ILE A 100 32.56 -39.07 -17.56
C ILE A 100 32.88 -39.87 -18.81
N ASP A 101 31.85 -40.48 -19.38
CA ASP A 101 31.96 -41.17 -20.66
C ASP A 101 31.84 -40.14 -21.79
N MET A 102 32.98 -39.88 -22.43
CA MET A 102 33.02 -39.21 -23.72
C MET A 102 32.72 -40.25 -24.79
N SER A 103 31.43 -40.53 -25.02
CA SER A 103 31.02 -41.11 -26.30
C SER A 103 31.29 -40.07 -27.38
N LEU A 104 32.43 -40.20 -28.05
CA LEU A 104 32.67 -39.49 -29.30
C LEU A 104 31.57 -39.91 -30.28
N PRO A 105 30.84 -38.98 -30.93
CA PRO A 105 30.06 -39.34 -32.10
C PRO A 105 31.03 -39.92 -33.14
N GLU A 106 30.61 -41.01 -33.78
CA GLU A 106 31.34 -41.63 -34.89
C GLU A 106 31.83 -40.56 -35.87
N SER A 107 33.11 -40.69 -36.22
CA SER A 107 33.84 -39.90 -37.19
C SER A 107 33.04 -39.67 -38.47
N VAL A 108 32.58 -38.44 -38.68
CA VAL A 108 32.38 -37.91 -40.03
C VAL A 108 33.74 -37.41 -40.49
N GLU A 109 34.42 -38.27 -41.22
CA GLU A 109 35.63 -38.02 -41.97
C GLU A 109 35.39 -36.84 -42.93
N THR A 110 35.95 -35.67 -42.64
CA THR A 110 36.14 -34.61 -43.63
C THR A 110 37.56 -34.09 -43.56
N ALA A 111 38.33 -34.47 -44.58
CA ALA A 111 39.67 -33.98 -44.83
C ALA A 111 39.64 -32.48 -45.16
N VAL A 112 40.53 -31.70 -44.53
CA VAL A 112 41.04 -30.46 -45.11
C VAL A 112 42.56 -30.37 -44.81
N PRO A 113 43.41 -30.00 -45.80
CA PRO A 113 44.85 -30.19 -45.74
C PRO A 113 45.60 -28.99 -45.15
N GLY A 114 46.66 -29.30 -44.40
CA GLY A 114 47.95 -28.60 -44.34
C GLY A 114 48.00 -27.10 -44.03
N LEU A 115 48.67 -26.75 -42.92
CA LEU A 115 49.53 -25.57 -42.80
C LEU A 115 50.53 -25.75 -41.63
N ALA A 116 51.73 -25.21 -41.84
CA ALA A 116 53.01 -25.47 -41.16
C ALA A 116 53.12 -24.90 -39.72
N PRO A 117 54.13 -25.33 -38.91
CA PRO A 117 54.28 -24.87 -37.54
C PRO A 117 55.02 -23.52 -37.48
N THR A 118 54.53 -22.60 -36.67
CA THR A 118 55.28 -21.40 -36.26
C THR A 118 55.41 -21.32 -34.74
N GLU A 119 56.62 -20.94 -34.36
CA GLU A 119 57.30 -20.94 -33.08
C GLU A 119 56.61 -20.22 -31.90
N GLY A 120 56.85 -20.77 -30.71
CA GLY A 120 57.48 -20.04 -29.60
C GLY A 120 56.67 -18.95 -28.90
N PHE A 121 55.94 -19.32 -27.84
CA PHE A 121 55.51 -18.36 -26.82
C PHE A 121 55.99 -18.81 -25.43
N GLN A 122 56.95 -18.08 -24.86
CA GLN A 122 57.44 -18.24 -23.50
C GLN A 122 56.59 -17.43 -22.52
N ILE A 123 56.22 -18.03 -21.39
CA ILE A 123 55.50 -17.38 -20.28
C ILE A 123 56.53 -16.79 -19.31
N PRO A 124 56.46 -15.49 -18.92
CA PRO A 124 57.27 -14.95 -17.84
C PRO A 124 56.66 -15.25 -16.46
N SER A 125 57.52 -15.53 -15.47
CA SER A 125 57.15 -15.77 -14.07
C SER A 125 56.53 -14.54 -13.38
N PRO A 126 55.56 -14.70 -12.44
CA PRO A 126 54.93 -13.58 -11.78
C PRO A 126 55.83 -12.99 -10.68
N GLN A 127 56.16 -11.71 -10.80
CA GLN A 127 56.72 -10.89 -9.72
C GLN A 127 55.60 -10.43 -8.77
N THR A 128 55.83 -10.67 -7.49
CA THR A 128 54.97 -10.31 -6.36
C THR A 128 55.21 -8.86 -5.93
N THR A 129 54.28 -7.95 -6.22
CA THR A 129 54.09 -6.72 -5.42
C THR A 129 52.62 -6.30 -5.45
N GLY A 130 51.86 -6.72 -4.44
CA GLY A 130 50.53 -6.18 -4.12
C GLY A 130 50.57 -5.45 -2.77
N PRO A 131 49.83 -4.34 -2.59
CA PRO A 131 49.93 -3.50 -1.40
C PRO A 131 49.32 -4.16 -0.16
N MET A 132 50.02 -3.96 0.95
CA MET A 132 49.74 -4.41 2.31
C MET A 132 48.42 -3.79 2.82
N PHE A 133 47.36 -4.58 2.97
CA PHE A 133 46.15 -4.15 3.67
C PHE A 133 46.41 -4.14 5.18
N LYS A 134 46.12 -2.98 5.79
CA LYS A 134 46.29 -2.68 7.20
C LYS A 134 45.17 -3.37 8.00
N ALA A 135 45.54 -4.25 8.91
CA ALA A 135 44.64 -4.83 9.90
C ALA A 135 44.42 -3.82 11.04
N GLU A 136 43.19 -3.35 11.24
CA GLU A 136 42.64 -2.98 12.56
C GLU A 136 41.15 -2.59 12.39
N GLN A 137 40.24 -3.54 12.58
CA GLN A 137 38.87 -3.25 13.03
C GLN A 137 38.50 -4.33 14.05
N GLU A 138 38.24 -3.89 15.29
CA GLU A 138 37.77 -4.73 16.40
C GLU A 138 36.54 -5.54 15.97
N PRO A 139 36.43 -6.82 16.36
CA PRO A 139 35.24 -7.60 16.07
C PRO A 139 34.04 -6.99 16.80
N GLU A 140 33.09 -6.51 16.01
CA GLU A 140 31.75 -6.16 16.46
C GLU A 140 31.20 -7.30 17.34
N LYS A 141 30.73 -6.95 18.53
CA LYS A 141 30.18 -7.87 19.54
C LYS A 141 29.21 -8.85 18.88
N VAL A 142 29.67 -10.08 18.64
CA VAL A 142 28.85 -11.19 18.14
C VAL A 142 27.68 -11.35 19.11
N LYS A 143 26.46 -11.12 18.62
CA LYS A 143 25.22 -11.44 19.34
C LYS A 143 25.34 -12.88 19.84
N SER A 144 25.04 -13.08 21.12
CA SER A 144 25.10 -14.37 21.82
C SER A 144 24.59 -15.53 20.96
N ALA A 145 25.27 -16.68 21.06
CA ALA A 145 24.88 -17.91 20.39
C ALA A 145 23.39 -18.24 20.62
N PRO A 146 22.67 -18.75 19.60
CA PRO A 146 21.27 -19.13 19.74
C PRO A 146 21.13 -20.17 20.86
N GLU A 147 20.25 -19.90 21.83
CA GLU A 147 20.07 -20.73 23.03
C GLU A 147 19.43 -22.10 22.72
N ASN A 148 18.94 -22.30 21.50
CA ASN A 148 18.27 -23.53 21.08
C ASN A 148 18.31 -23.77 19.56
N LEU A 149 18.18 -25.05 19.20
CA LEU A 149 18.19 -25.55 17.82
C LEU A 149 17.21 -24.82 16.88
N SER A 150 16.07 -24.35 17.41
CA SER A 150 15.05 -23.62 16.66
C SER A 150 15.52 -22.23 16.20
N GLN A 151 16.34 -21.54 17.00
CA GLN A 151 16.95 -20.27 16.61
C GLN A 151 18.05 -20.46 15.57
N SER A 152 18.80 -21.56 15.63
CA SER A 152 19.81 -21.91 14.62
C SER A 152 19.18 -22.32 13.28
N VAL A 153 18.07 -23.08 13.30
CA VAL A 153 17.34 -23.52 12.09
C VAL A 153 16.60 -22.35 11.41
N SER A 154 16.14 -21.37 12.18
CA SER A 154 15.51 -20.15 11.64
C SER A 154 16.54 -19.17 11.07
N GLY A 155 17.76 -19.11 11.62
CA GLY A 155 18.87 -18.31 11.07
C GLY A 155 19.41 -18.82 9.72
N LEU A 156 19.19 -20.10 9.38
CA LEU A 156 19.61 -20.74 8.13
C LEU A 156 18.50 -20.79 7.06
N GLY A 157 17.32 -20.20 7.31
CA GLY A 157 16.20 -20.20 6.35
C GLY A 157 15.57 -21.59 6.07
N LEU A 158 15.98 -22.64 6.79
CA LEU A 158 15.59 -24.04 6.60
C LEU A 158 14.38 -24.46 7.44
N SER A 159 13.91 -23.65 8.38
CA SER A 159 12.57 -23.82 8.92
C SER A 159 11.57 -23.53 7.80
N ALA A 160 10.55 -24.40 7.60
CA ALA A 160 9.29 -23.93 7.00
C ALA A 160 9.01 -22.58 7.66
N PRO A 161 8.84 -21.47 6.90
CA PRO A 161 8.71 -20.15 7.51
C PRO A 161 7.71 -20.36 8.61
N ALA A 162 8.13 -20.21 9.88
CA ALA A 162 7.23 -20.41 10.99
C ALA A 162 6.01 -19.64 10.54
N VAL A 163 4.87 -20.33 10.34
CA VAL A 163 3.64 -19.63 10.00
C VAL A 163 3.45 -18.82 11.26
N LYS A 164 4.02 -17.61 11.27
CA LYS A 164 3.80 -16.60 12.28
C LYS A 164 2.31 -16.47 12.12
N MET A 165 1.58 -17.13 13.02
CA MET A 165 0.15 -17.02 13.09
C MET A 165 -0.09 -15.54 12.93
N ALA A 166 -0.79 -15.16 11.84
CA ALA A 166 -0.95 -13.76 11.51
C ALA A 166 -1.33 -13.08 12.82
N PRO A 167 -0.57 -12.05 13.28
CA PRO A 167 -0.68 -11.58 14.65
C PRO A 167 -2.15 -11.36 14.97
N PRO A 168 -2.61 -11.79 16.16
CA PRO A 168 -4.01 -11.93 16.45
C PRO A 168 -4.76 -10.66 16.04
N GLN A 169 -5.70 -10.81 15.11
CA GLN A 169 -6.53 -9.70 14.61
C GLN A 169 -7.52 -9.22 15.67
N THR A 170 -7.40 -9.70 16.92
CA THR A 170 -8.24 -9.35 18.07
C THR A 170 -8.39 -7.83 18.22
N GLY A 171 -7.31 -7.05 18.05
CA GLY A 171 -7.40 -5.59 18.10
C GLY A 171 -8.28 -4.99 17.01
N MET A 172 -8.24 -5.54 15.79
CA MET A 172 -9.11 -5.13 14.68
C MET A 172 -10.57 -5.47 14.99
N TYR A 173 -10.86 -6.68 15.44
CA TYR A 173 -12.23 -7.09 15.77
C TYR A 173 -12.83 -6.30 16.94
N ILE A 174 -12.03 -6.01 17.97
CA ILE A 174 -12.44 -5.13 19.07
C ILE A 174 -12.74 -3.73 18.53
N ALA A 175 -11.87 -3.17 17.68
CA ALA A 175 -12.11 -1.85 17.09
C ALA A 175 -13.39 -1.82 16.26
N VAL A 176 -13.64 -2.84 15.41
CA VAL A 176 -14.90 -2.97 14.66
C VAL A 176 -16.09 -3.02 15.62
N ALA A 177 -16.04 -3.84 16.67
CA ALA A 177 -17.13 -3.99 17.63
C ALA A 177 -17.41 -2.68 18.38
N VAL A 178 -16.37 -1.99 18.85
CA VAL A 178 -16.49 -0.70 19.55
C VAL A 178 -17.04 0.37 18.62
N MET A 179 -16.47 0.54 17.42
CA MET A 179 -16.95 1.54 16.47
C MET A 179 -18.39 1.27 16.06
N THR A 180 -18.73 0.02 15.75
CA THR A 180 -20.11 -0.36 15.41
C THR A 180 -21.06 -0.13 16.58
N GLY A 181 -20.66 -0.48 17.80
CA GLY A 181 -21.44 -0.23 19.01
C GLY A 181 -21.70 1.26 19.25
N LEU A 182 -20.69 2.11 19.08
CA LEU A 182 -20.83 3.57 19.18
C LEU A 182 -21.74 4.14 18.09
N ILE A 183 -21.60 3.66 16.85
CA ILE A 183 -22.46 4.06 15.74
C ILE A 183 -23.92 3.68 16.04
N LEU A 184 -24.19 2.45 16.46
CA LEU A 184 -25.54 1.98 16.78
C LEU A 184 -26.14 2.78 17.95
N LEU A 185 -25.35 3.03 19.00
CA LEU A 185 -25.77 3.81 20.16
C LEU A 185 -26.11 5.27 19.79
N ALA A 186 -25.33 5.89 18.91
CA ALA A 186 -25.50 7.28 18.49
C ALA A 186 -26.54 7.47 17.37
N SER A 187 -26.90 6.42 16.63
CA SER A 187 -27.80 6.50 15.48
C SER A 187 -29.21 6.99 15.85
N LEU A 188 -29.80 6.43 16.92
CA LEU A 188 -31.14 6.83 17.35
C LEU A 188 -31.18 8.27 17.91
N PRO A 189 -30.27 8.68 18.82
CA PRO A 189 -30.18 10.08 19.24
C PRO A 189 -30.04 11.06 18.07
N VAL A 190 -29.16 10.78 17.09
CA VAL A 190 -29.00 11.65 15.92
C VAL A 190 -30.31 11.78 15.15
N LEU A 191 -30.98 10.67 14.84
CA LEU A 191 -32.26 10.68 14.15
C LEU A 191 -33.32 11.48 14.93
N LEU A 192 -33.43 11.25 16.25
CA LEU A 192 -34.39 11.94 17.10
C LEU A 192 -34.12 13.45 17.16
N LEU A 193 -32.86 13.87 17.26
CA LEU A 193 -32.49 15.29 17.27
C LEU A 193 -32.82 15.97 15.94
N ILE A 194 -32.53 15.32 14.81
CA ILE A 194 -32.86 15.86 13.48
C ILE A 194 -34.38 15.98 13.32
N VAL A 195 -35.14 14.92 13.64
CA VAL A 195 -36.61 14.92 13.52
C VAL A 195 -37.24 15.92 14.49
N ALA A 196 -36.73 16.05 15.71
CA ALA A 196 -37.21 17.04 16.67
C ALA A 196 -36.93 18.48 16.21
N GLY A 197 -35.77 18.71 15.59
CA GLY A 197 -35.39 20.05 15.11
C GLY A 197 -36.06 20.47 13.80
N LEU A 198 -36.34 19.53 12.89
CA LEU A 198 -36.86 19.83 11.55
C LEU A 198 -38.32 19.42 11.34
N GLY A 199 -38.84 18.52 12.16
CA GLY A 199 -40.06 17.78 11.87
C GLY A 199 -39.85 16.65 10.85
N PRO A 200 -40.79 15.69 10.75
CA PRO A 200 -40.60 14.47 9.96
C PRO A 200 -40.55 14.74 8.45
N ILE A 201 -41.38 15.65 7.93
CA ILE A 201 -41.44 15.94 6.49
C ILE A 201 -40.15 16.58 6.00
N ALA A 202 -39.71 17.65 6.66
CA ALA A 202 -38.48 18.35 6.28
C ALA A 202 -37.25 17.44 6.43
N THR A 203 -37.23 16.58 7.46
CA THR A 203 -36.17 15.58 7.63
C THR A 203 -36.07 14.64 6.43
N VAL A 204 -37.19 14.07 5.98
CA VAL A 204 -37.20 13.15 4.82
C VAL A 204 -36.75 13.86 3.55
N VAL A 205 -37.31 15.04 3.25
CA VAL A 205 -36.96 15.82 2.06
C VAL A 205 -35.48 16.18 2.07
N ALA A 206 -34.98 16.75 3.17
CA ALA A 206 -33.58 17.13 3.31
C ALA A 206 -32.63 15.94 3.25
N THR A 207 -33.01 14.78 3.81
CA THR A 207 -32.21 13.55 3.74
C THR A 207 -32.06 13.07 2.30
N VAL A 208 -33.15 12.99 1.55
CA VAL A 208 -33.10 12.60 0.14
C VAL A 208 -32.19 13.54 -0.65
N THR A 209 -32.35 14.86 -0.47
CA THR A 209 -31.52 15.86 -1.14
C THR A 209 -30.04 15.77 -0.75
N ALA A 210 -29.73 15.56 0.53
CA ALA A 210 -28.36 15.50 1.04
C ALA A 210 -27.60 14.24 0.63
N PHE A 211 -28.29 13.10 0.54
CA PHE A 211 -27.66 11.83 0.19
C PHE A 211 -27.58 11.59 -1.31
N LEU A 212 -28.43 12.23 -2.12
CA LEU A 212 -28.42 12.10 -3.59
C LEU A 212 -27.02 12.33 -4.21
N PRO A 213 -26.27 13.39 -3.88
CA PRO A 213 -24.96 13.63 -4.49
C PRO A 213 -23.80 12.86 -3.81
N VAL A 214 -24.01 12.15 -2.70
CA VAL A 214 -22.94 11.44 -1.97
C VAL A 214 -22.21 10.45 -2.87
N ALA A 215 -22.94 9.72 -3.73
CA ALA A 215 -22.32 8.79 -4.68
C ALA A 215 -21.39 9.51 -5.69
N LEU A 216 -21.77 10.71 -6.12
CA LEU A 216 -20.98 11.54 -7.02
C LEU A 216 -19.70 12.03 -6.33
N TYR A 217 -19.79 12.45 -5.06
CA TYR A 217 -18.63 12.92 -4.29
C TYR A 217 -17.72 11.79 -3.83
N LEU A 218 -18.26 10.59 -3.64
CA LEU A 218 -17.48 9.40 -3.29
C LEU A 218 -16.66 8.88 -4.48
N ALA A 219 -17.18 9.05 -5.71
CA ALA A 219 -16.53 8.58 -6.93
C ALA A 219 -15.05 9.02 -7.10
N PRO A 220 -14.68 10.31 -6.94
CA PRO A 220 -13.28 10.71 -7.04
C PRO A 220 -12.40 10.09 -5.96
N LEU A 221 -12.88 9.93 -4.71
CA LEU A 221 -12.12 9.28 -3.63
C LEU A 221 -11.82 7.81 -3.97
N LEU A 222 -12.82 7.06 -4.44
CA LEU A 222 -12.64 5.67 -4.88
C LEU A 222 -11.77 5.54 -6.14
N TRP A 223 -11.65 6.61 -6.93
CA TRP A 223 -10.79 6.64 -8.10
C TRP A 223 -9.33 6.94 -7.76
N LEU A 224 -9.06 7.70 -6.69
CA LEU A 224 -7.72 7.91 -6.17
C LEU A 224 -7.07 6.56 -5.84
N ASP A 225 -7.79 5.71 -5.11
CA ASP A 225 -7.36 4.36 -4.72
C ASP A 225 -7.87 3.27 -5.68
N ARG A 226 -7.47 3.39 -6.95
CA ARG A 226 -7.88 2.41 -7.99
C ARG A 226 -7.06 1.11 -7.98
N TYR A 227 -5.87 1.13 -7.38
CA TYR A 227 -4.90 0.02 -7.46
C TYR A 227 -5.00 -0.94 -6.28
N ASP A 228 -5.33 -0.46 -5.07
CA ASP A 228 -5.58 -1.31 -3.90
C ASP A 228 -6.87 -0.90 -3.17
N PRO A 229 -8.03 -0.99 -3.85
CA PRO A 229 -9.27 -0.44 -3.34
C PRO A 229 -9.65 -1.00 -1.97
N GLU A 230 -9.86 -0.09 -1.04
CA GLU A 230 -10.23 -0.43 0.31
C GLU A 230 -11.56 -1.21 0.41
N PRO A 231 -11.69 -2.11 1.40
CA PRO A 231 -12.87 -2.94 1.52
C PRO A 231 -14.09 -2.09 1.86
N PHE A 232 -15.17 -2.29 1.11
CA PHE A 232 -16.39 -1.49 1.22
C PHE A 232 -16.95 -1.38 2.64
N TRP A 233 -16.90 -2.46 3.44
CA TRP A 233 -17.40 -2.44 4.81
C TRP A 233 -16.61 -1.48 5.72
N LEU A 234 -15.32 -1.29 5.45
CA LEU A 234 -14.48 -0.37 6.22
C LEU A 234 -14.76 1.08 5.81
N LEU A 235 -14.99 1.32 4.52
CA LEU A 235 -15.46 2.61 4.02
C LEU A 235 -16.84 2.97 4.59
N LEU A 236 -17.75 1.98 4.68
CA LEU A 236 -19.06 2.16 5.32
C LEU A 236 -18.92 2.50 6.81
N LEU A 237 -18.02 1.81 7.53
CA LEU A 237 -17.72 2.11 8.93
C LEU A 237 -17.18 3.53 9.11
N CYS A 238 -16.28 3.98 8.22
CA CYS A 238 -15.74 5.33 8.19
C CYS A 238 -16.82 6.38 7.92
N PHE A 239 -17.65 6.16 6.90
CA PHE A 239 -18.77 7.04 6.56
C PHE A 239 -19.74 7.17 7.73
N ALA A 240 -20.12 6.05 8.34
CA ALA A 240 -21.03 6.02 9.49
C ALA A 240 -20.41 6.67 10.75
N TRP A 241 -19.11 6.50 10.99
CA TRP A 241 -18.41 7.20 12.06
C TRP A 241 -18.56 8.72 11.91
N GLY A 242 -18.27 9.24 10.71
CA GLY A 242 -18.40 10.67 10.42
C GLY A 242 -19.84 11.16 10.56
N GLY A 243 -20.79 10.47 9.92
CA GLY A 243 -22.20 10.89 9.86
C GLY A 243 -23.01 10.68 11.13
N VAL A 244 -22.52 9.90 12.10
CA VAL A 244 -23.28 9.57 13.31
C VAL A 244 -22.51 9.94 14.56
N VAL A 245 -21.35 9.31 14.80
CA VAL A 245 -20.59 9.50 16.04
C VAL A 245 -19.97 10.88 16.09
N ALA A 246 -19.26 11.27 15.04
CA ALA A 246 -18.56 12.55 15.01
C ALA A 246 -19.53 13.73 15.05
N ILE A 247 -20.66 13.66 14.33
CA ILE A 247 -21.71 14.70 14.40
C ILE A 247 -22.29 14.81 15.80
N LEU A 248 -22.73 13.71 16.41
CA LEU A 248 -23.38 13.75 17.72
C LEU A 248 -22.43 14.29 18.79
N ALA A 249 -21.21 13.76 18.83
CA ALA A 249 -20.20 14.20 19.79
C ALA A 249 -19.85 15.68 19.62
N SER A 250 -19.72 16.14 18.37
CA SER A 250 -19.39 17.54 18.10
C SER A 250 -20.54 18.47 18.44
N ALA A 251 -21.78 18.11 18.08
CA ALA A 251 -22.97 18.92 18.38
C ALA A 251 -23.10 19.18 19.89
N ILE A 252 -22.97 18.14 20.72
CA ILE A 252 -23.05 18.26 22.18
C ILE A 252 -22.02 19.27 22.71
N VAL A 253 -20.76 19.13 22.31
CA VAL A 253 -19.68 19.99 22.82
C VAL A 253 -19.82 21.42 22.29
N ASN A 254 -20.16 21.59 21.02
CA ASN A 254 -20.31 22.89 20.38
C ASN A 254 -21.48 23.68 20.97
N ASP A 255 -22.61 23.03 21.25
CA ASP A 255 -23.77 23.67 21.88
C ASP A 255 -23.43 24.16 23.29
N VAL A 256 -22.79 23.31 24.10
CA VAL A 256 -22.32 23.69 25.44
C VAL A 256 -21.33 24.85 25.37
N PHE A 257 -20.36 24.79 24.45
CA PHE A 257 -19.36 25.85 24.29
C PHE A 257 -20.02 27.18 23.91
N THR A 258 -20.96 27.15 22.96
CA THR A 258 -21.71 28.35 22.51
C THR A 258 -22.47 28.98 23.68
N ILE A 259 -23.16 28.17 24.49
CA ILE A 259 -23.93 28.63 25.66
C ILE A 259 -23.00 29.26 26.71
N VAL A 260 -21.88 28.60 27.03
CA VAL A 260 -20.92 29.08 28.03
C VAL A 260 -20.22 30.36 27.55
N ALA A 261 -19.83 30.43 26.28
CA ALA A 261 -19.25 31.63 25.68
C ALA A 261 -20.23 32.81 25.69
N ALA A 262 -21.51 32.57 25.37
CA ALA A 262 -22.54 33.60 25.45
C ALA A 262 -22.75 34.08 26.90
N ALA A 263 -22.84 33.16 27.86
CA ALA A 263 -23.04 33.48 29.26
C ALA A 263 -21.86 34.24 29.88
N SER A 264 -20.63 33.83 29.58
CA SER A 264 -19.41 34.47 30.12
C SER A 264 -19.16 35.87 29.57
N THR A 265 -19.58 36.13 28.33
CA THR A 265 -19.39 37.44 27.68
C THR A 265 -20.60 38.36 27.80
N GLY A 266 -21.75 37.83 28.21
CA GLY A 266 -23.03 38.54 28.19
C GLY A 266 -23.53 38.86 26.78
N ASN A 267 -22.96 38.25 25.73
CA ASN A 267 -23.27 38.54 24.34
C ASN A 267 -23.49 37.27 23.52
N ALA A 268 -24.73 37.07 23.08
CA ALA A 268 -25.13 35.90 22.30
C ALA A 268 -24.40 35.82 20.93
N ILE A 269 -24.09 36.95 20.31
CA ILE A 269 -23.36 36.99 19.02
C ILE A 269 -21.93 36.50 19.21
N ILE A 270 -21.26 36.92 20.29
CA ILE A 270 -19.91 36.43 20.61
C ILE A 270 -19.94 34.92 20.89
N GLY A 271 -20.97 34.43 21.59
CA GLY A 271 -21.18 33.00 21.78
C GLY A 271 -21.30 32.24 20.47
N GLN A 272 -22.14 32.71 19.53
CA GLN A 272 -22.33 32.10 18.22
C GLN A 272 -21.04 32.15 17.36
N LEU A 273 -20.32 33.27 17.37
CA LEU A 273 -19.02 33.42 16.71
C LEU A 273 -18.00 32.42 17.23
N ALA A 274 -17.84 32.34 18.55
CA ALA A 274 -16.88 31.44 19.17
C ALA A 274 -17.27 29.97 18.94
N GLY A 275 -18.57 29.65 19.00
CA GLY A 275 -19.09 28.34 18.66
C GLY A 275 -18.78 27.94 17.21
N ALA A 276 -19.15 28.77 16.24
CA ALA A 276 -19.06 28.44 14.82
C ALA A 276 -17.63 28.54 14.25
N VAL A 277 -16.82 29.50 14.68
CA VAL A 277 -15.49 29.77 14.08
C VAL A 277 -14.35 29.12 14.86
N ILE A 278 -14.52 28.84 16.16
CA ILE A 278 -13.46 28.28 17.00
C ILE A 278 -13.80 26.86 17.44
N SER A 279 -14.92 26.68 18.16
CA SER A 279 -15.27 25.37 18.72
C SER A 279 -15.57 24.35 17.65
N ALA A 280 -16.43 24.68 16.68
CA ALA A 280 -16.86 23.75 15.65
C ALA A 280 -15.68 23.19 14.83
N PRO A 281 -14.80 24.01 14.23
CA PRO A 281 -13.61 23.50 13.54
C PRO A 281 -12.72 22.64 14.42
N PHE A 282 -12.51 23.04 15.68
CA PHE A 282 -11.64 22.31 16.59
C PHE A 282 -12.22 20.94 16.94
N ILE A 283 -13.46 20.90 17.42
CA ILE A 283 -14.09 19.68 17.90
C ILE A 283 -14.46 18.76 16.75
N GLU A 284 -15.02 19.29 15.66
CA GLU A 284 -15.45 18.44 14.54
C GLU A 284 -14.27 17.74 13.86
N GLU A 285 -13.15 18.45 13.65
CA GLU A 285 -11.97 17.83 13.06
C GLU A 285 -11.30 16.83 14.01
N ILE A 286 -11.36 17.05 15.34
CA ILE A 286 -10.92 16.05 16.33
C ILE A 286 -11.81 14.81 16.26
N MET A 287 -13.13 14.97 16.23
CA MET A 287 -14.07 13.84 16.26
C MET A 287 -14.04 13.03 14.96
N LYS A 288 -13.89 13.69 13.81
CA LYS A 288 -13.59 13.01 12.53
C LYS A 288 -12.22 12.33 12.57
N GLY A 289 -11.21 13.05 13.06
CA GLY A 289 -9.84 12.57 13.24
C GLY A 289 -9.72 11.36 14.18
N ALA A 290 -10.60 11.23 15.17
CA ALA A 290 -10.64 10.06 16.06
C ALA A 290 -11.01 8.77 15.31
N GLY A 291 -11.94 8.85 14.35
CA GLY A 291 -12.26 7.73 13.46
C GLY A 291 -11.08 7.35 12.58
N LEU A 292 -10.38 8.36 12.05
CA LEU A 292 -9.17 8.15 11.27
C LEU A 292 -8.02 7.57 12.10
N LEU A 293 -7.88 8.01 13.35
CA LEU A 293 -6.91 7.47 14.30
C LEU A 293 -7.21 5.99 14.60
N ALA A 294 -8.48 5.61 14.71
CA ALA A 294 -8.86 4.20 14.81
C ALA A 294 -8.40 3.40 13.57
N MET A 295 -8.53 3.96 12.35
CA MET A 295 -7.98 3.34 11.13
C MET A 295 -6.47 3.17 11.23
N LEU A 296 -5.76 4.24 11.60
CA LEU A 296 -4.31 4.26 11.73
C LEU A 296 -3.78 3.25 12.76
N LEU A 297 -4.51 3.03 13.86
CA LEU A 297 -4.08 2.19 14.98
C LEU A 297 -4.53 0.73 14.86
N PHE A 298 -5.75 0.46 14.38
CA PHE A 298 -6.31 -0.89 14.42
C PHE A 298 -6.35 -1.58 13.06
N PHE A 299 -6.40 -0.80 11.96
CA PHE A 299 -6.47 -1.32 10.60
C PHE A 299 -5.13 -1.17 9.89
N ARG A 300 -4.06 -1.56 10.60
CA ARG A 300 -2.71 -1.14 10.23
C ARG A 300 -2.17 -1.66 8.90
N ARG A 301 -2.78 -2.74 8.41
CA ARG A 301 -2.45 -3.41 7.14
C ARG A 301 -3.26 -2.89 5.96
N LYS A 302 -4.24 -2.05 6.24
CA LYS A 302 -5.09 -1.40 5.24
C LYS A 302 -4.62 0.04 5.04
N PHE A 303 -4.46 0.75 6.14
CA PHE A 303 -3.84 2.07 6.14
C PHE A 303 -2.30 1.95 6.07
N ASP A 304 -1.71 2.01 4.88
CA ASP A 304 -0.26 1.88 4.68
C ASP A 304 0.43 3.01 3.89
N ASP A 305 -0.33 3.85 3.19
CA ASP A 305 0.20 4.99 2.43
C ASP A 305 -0.57 6.33 2.60
N ILE A 306 -0.15 7.35 1.84
CA ILE A 306 -0.78 8.69 1.84
C ILE A 306 -2.16 8.69 1.17
N LEU A 307 -2.37 7.90 0.10
CA LEU A 307 -3.67 7.82 -0.58
C LEU A 307 -4.73 7.18 0.33
N ASP A 308 -4.40 6.14 1.09
CA ASP A 308 -5.33 5.54 2.06
C ASP A 308 -5.77 6.58 3.09
N GLY A 309 -4.80 7.39 3.55
CA GLY A 309 -5.07 8.52 4.43
C GLY A 309 -6.06 9.51 3.85
N ILE A 310 -5.92 9.85 2.56
CA ILE A 310 -6.87 10.71 1.83
C ILE A 310 -8.24 10.04 1.71
N VAL A 311 -8.30 8.75 1.36
CA VAL A 311 -9.56 8.03 1.14
C VAL A 311 -10.34 7.86 2.44
N PHE A 312 -9.72 7.33 3.50
CA PHE A 312 -10.41 7.15 4.77
C PHE A 312 -10.86 8.48 5.38
N ALA A 313 -9.99 9.49 5.40
CA ALA A 313 -10.34 10.81 5.93
C ALA A 313 -11.46 11.46 5.10
N GLY A 314 -11.37 11.36 3.77
CA GLY A 314 -12.38 11.90 2.86
C GLY A 314 -13.73 11.22 3.03
N VAL A 315 -13.78 9.90 3.24
CA VAL A 315 -15.03 9.16 3.46
C VAL A 315 -15.65 9.48 4.83
N ILE A 316 -14.84 9.62 5.89
CA ILE A 316 -15.31 10.10 7.20
C ILE A 316 -15.92 11.49 7.06
N ALA A 317 -15.20 12.41 6.42
CA ALA A 317 -15.67 13.78 6.21
C ALA A 317 -16.92 13.86 5.33
N LEU A 318 -17.02 13.01 4.31
CA LEU A 318 -18.20 12.92 3.44
C LEU A 318 -19.43 12.43 4.22
N GLY A 319 -19.27 11.46 5.12
CA GLY A 319 -20.33 11.01 6.02
C GLY A 319 -20.82 12.12 6.95
N PHE A 320 -19.88 12.87 7.54
CA PHE A 320 -20.20 14.04 8.36
C PHE A 320 -20.95 15.10 7.54
N ALA A 321 -20.41 15.49 6.38
CA ALA A 321 -21.02 16.49 5.53
C ALA A 321 -22.42 16.09 5.05
N ALA A 322 -22.66 14.80 4.75
CA ALA A 322 -23.95 14.32 4.30
C ALA A 322 -25.04 14.54 5.36
N VAL A 323 -24.80 14.15 6.61
CA VAL A 323 -25.79 14.29 7.68
C VAL A 323 -25.88 15.75 8.17
N GLU A 324 -24.77 16.50 8.17
CA GLU A 324 -24.81 17.93 8.47
C GLU A 324 -25.65 18.70 7.43
N ASN A 325 -25.52 18.36 6.15
CA ASN A 325 -26.32 18.96 5.08
C ASN A 325 -27.82 18.68 5.24
N VAL A 326 -28.24 17.59 5.90
CA VAL A 326 -29.65 17.38 6.24
C VAL A 326 -30.17 18.52 7.12
N LEU A 327 -29.40 18.94 8.12
CA LEU A 327 -29.78 20.05 9.00
C LEU A 327 -29.86 21.37 8.23
N TYR A 328 -28.87 21.68 7.39
CA TYR A 328 -28.86 22.93 6.62
C TYR A 328 -29.96 22.98 5.55
N TYR A 329 -30.18 21.89 4.82
CA TYR A 329 -31.23 21.82 3.79
C TYR A 329 -32.62 21.83 4.43
N GLY A 330 -32.79 21.15 5.56
CA GLY A 330 -34.02 21.18 6.33
C GLY A 330 -34.34 22.57 6.87
N ARG A 331 -33.36 23.28 7.44
CA ARG A 331 -33.54 24.67 7.90
C ARG A 331 -33.87 25.61 6.75
N GLY A 332 -33.21 25.48 5.60
CA GLY A 332 -33.55 26.23 4.39
C GLY A 332 -34.97 25.94 3.91
N PHE A 333 -35.39 24.67 3.95
CA PHE A 333 -36.75 24.26 3.60
C PHE A 333 -37.81 24.85 4.55
N LEU A 334 -37.53 24.88 5.85
CA LEU A 334 -38.45 25.46 6.83
C LEU A 334 -38.55 26.99 6.72
N ALA A 335 -37.46 27.66 6.35
CA ALA A 335 -37.41 29.12 6.24
C ALA A 335 -38.13 29.63 4.98
N GLU A 336 -37.86 29.04 3.81
CA GLU A 336 -38.33 29.57 2.52
C GLU A 336 -38.89 28.48 1.58
N GLY A 337 -39.25 27.31 2.11
CA GLY A 337 -39.76 26.20 1.31
C GLY A 337 -38.73 25.65 0.33
N ILE A 338 -39.18 25.25 -0.86
CA ILE A 338 -38.30 24.67 -1.90
C ILE A 338 -37.21 25.67 -2.33
N GLY A 339 -37.50 26.98 -2.32
CA GLY A 339 -36.54 28.02 -2.67
C GLY A 339 -35.33 28.04 -1.73
N GLY A 340 -35.58 28.05 -0.42
CA GLY A 340 -34.51 28.01 0.58
C GLY A 340 -33.72 26.70 0.57
N LEU A 341 -34.39 25.56 0.36
CA LEU A 341 -33.71 24.28 0.16
C LEU A 341 -32.79 24.32 -1.06
N ALA A 342 -33.28 24.81 -2.20
CA ALA A 342 -32.50 24.88 -3.43
C ALA A 342 -31.28 25.82 -3.29
N MET A 343 -31.45 26.95 -2.60
CA MET A 343 -30.36 27.87 -2.29
C MET A 343 -29.28 27.19 -1.43
N MET A 344 -29.68 26.52 -0.34
CA MET A 344 -28.73 25.82 0.52
C MET A 344 -28.03 24.66 -0.21
N PHE A 345 -28.76 23.93 -1.06
CA PHE A 345 -28.18 22.89 -1.91
C PHE A 345 -27.16 23.46 -2.90
N PHE A 346 -27.43 24.61 -3.51
CA PHE A 346 -26.47 25.26 -4.40
C PHE A 346 -25.21 25.69 -3.63
N LEU A 347 -25.37 26.40 -2.51
CA LEU A 347 -24.24 26.92 -1.73
C LEU A 347 -23.37 25.80 -1.13
N ARG A 348 -23.98 24.72 -0.63
CA ARG A 348 -23.21 23.66 0.07
C ARG A 348 -22.90 22.46 -0.81
N GLY A 349 -23.85 22.05 -1.65
CA GLY A 349 -23.71 20.90 -2.54
C GLY A 349 -23.02 21.22 -3.87
N ILE A 350 -23.12 22.44 -4.40
CA ILE A 350 -22.50 22.76 -5.70
C ILE A 350 -21.28 23.66 -5.54
N LEU A 351 -21.39 24.73 -4.75
CA LEU A 351 -20.29 25.66 -4.56
C LEU A 351 -19.22 25.08 -3.62
N SER A 352 -19.57 24.29 -2.60
CA SER A 352 -18.60 23.75 -1.64
C SER A 352 -18.64 22.23 -1.39
N PRO A 353 -18.81 21.38 -2.43
CA PRO A 353 -19.06 19.94 -2.27
C PRO A 353 -17.94 19.19 -1.52
N PHE A 354 -16.70 19.70 -1.62
CA PHE A 354 -15.52 19.06 -1.06
C PHE A 354 -14.90 19.82 0.11
N ALA A 355 -15.59 20.81 0.71
CA ALA A 355 -15.04 21.61 1.82
C ALA A 355 -14.61 20.72 2.99
N HIS A 356 -15.55 20.03 3.63
CA HIS A 356 -15.23 19.11 4.74
C HIS A 356 -14.22 18.02 4.34
N VAL A 357 -14.35 17.48 3.12
CA VAL A 357 -13.42 16.47 2.61
C VAL A 357 -12.00 17.04 2.59
N THR A 358 -11.81 18.24 2.04
CA THR A 358 -10.49 18.87 1.92
C THR A 358 -9.90 19.21 3.28
N PHE A 359 -10.72 19.63 4.24
CA PHE A 359 -10.26 19.92 5.61
C PHE A 359 -9.74 18.65 6.30
N THR A 360 -10.60 17.66 6.49
CA THR A 360 -10.23 16.44 7.24
C THR A 360 -9.16 15.62 6.52
N VAL A 361 -9.08 15.69 5.19
CA VAL A 361 -8.00 15.05 4.42
C VAL A 361 -6.62 15.60 4.78
N MET A 362 -6.48 16.82 5.28
CA MET A 362 -5.19 17.29 5.81
C MET A 362 -4.71 16.41 6.97
N THR A 363 -5.60 16.01 7.88
CA THR A 363 -5.32 15.00 8.91
C THR A 363 -5.00 13.64 8.29
N GLY A 364 -5.73 13.24 7.23
CA GLY A 364 -5.47 12.07 6.39
C GLY A 364 -4.04 12.00 5.87
N ILE A 365 -3.59 13.07 5.21
CA ILE A 365 -2.24 13.21 4.66
C ILE A 365 -1.19 13.14 5.77
N GLY A 366 -1.42 13.81 6.91
CA GLY A 366 -0.54 13.74 8.08
C GLY A 366 -0.38 12.31 8.61
N CYS A 367 -1.48 11.56 8.72
CA CYS A 367 -1.51 10.15 9.09
C CYS A 367 -0.79 9.25 8.06
N GLY A 368 -0.96 9.53 6.77
CA GLY A 368 -0.25 8.85 5.67
C GLY A 368 1.26 9.04 5.71
N ILE A 369 1.72 10.29 5.87
CA ILE A 369 3.15 10.61 6.04
C ILE A 369 3.72 9.92 7.27
N ALA A 370 2.96 9.85 8.37
CA ALA A 370 3.34 9.11 9.56
C ALA A 370 3.46 7.59 9.32
N ARG A 371 2.80 7.03 8.31
CA ARG A 371 2.96 5.62 7.93
C ARG A 371 4.13 5.33 7.04
N GLU A 372 4.46 6.24 6.13
CA GLU A 372 5.61 6.09 5.24
C GLU A 372 6.94 6.40 5.96
N SER A 373 6.91 7.22 7.01
CA SER A 373 8.12 7.66 7.72
C SER A 373 8.65 6.63 8.72
N HIS A 374 9.97 6.45 8.72
CA HIS A 374 10.69 5.65 9.72
C HIS A 374 11.10 6.49 10.95
N ASN A 375 11.04 7.82 10.86
CA ASN A 375 11.43 8.73 11.93
C ASN A 375 10.27 8.94 12.91
N TRP A 376 10.44 8.50 14.16
CA TRP A 376 9.40 8.58 15.19
C TRP A 376 8.86 10.01 15.41
N PHE A 377 9.71 11.04 15.29
CA PHE A 377 9.27 12.43 15.43
C PHE A 377 8.23 12.79 14.36
N ILE A 378 8.47 12.40 13.11
CA ILE A 378 7.54 12.64 12.00
C ILE A 378 6.25 11.84 12.20
N ARG A 379 6.34 10.63 12.74
CA ARG A 379 5.17 9.77 13.00
C ARG A 379 4.18 10.38 13.98
N ILE A 380 4.65 11.22 14.90
CA ILE A 380 3.81 11.92 15.88
C ILE A 380 3.44 13.31 15.37
N LEU A 381 4.39 14.05 14.78
CA LEU A 381 4.18 15.43 14.39
C LEU A 381 3.29 15.57 13.15
N ALA A 382 3.43 14.71 12.14
CA ALA A 382 2.70 14.86 10.88
C ALA A 382 1.17 14.79 11.05
N PRO A 383 0.58 13.85 11.83
CA PRO A 383 -0.86 13.83 12.09
C PRO A 383 -1.35 15.08 12.84
N ILE A 384 -0.55 15.60 13.79
CA ILE A 384 -0.89 16.81 14.56
C ILE A 384 -0.89 18.04 13.66
N VAL A 385 0.13 18.18 12.80
CA VAL A 385 0.19 19.26 11.81
C VAL A 385 -0.96 19.18 10.83
N GLY A 386 -1.28 17.96 10.34
CA GLY A 386 -2.44 17.71 9.48
C GLY A 386 -3.76 18.12 10.13
N LEU A 387 -3.96 17.77 11.41
CA LEU A 387 -5.13 18.17 12.19
C LEU A 387 -5.20 19.68 12.38
N GLY A 388 -4.08 20.33 12.71
CA GLY A 388 -4.03 21.78 12.84
C GLY A 388 -4.37 22.51 11.52
N ALA A 389 -3.89 21.99 10.39
CA ALA A 389 -4.25 22.49 9.07
C ALA A 389 -5.74 22.29 8.77
N ALA A 390 -6.32 21.13 9.11
CA ALA A 390 -7.74 20.86 8.96
C ALA A 390 -8.59 21.88 9.75
N MET A 391 -8.25 22.09 11.02
CA MET A 391 -8.93 23.05 11.89
C MET A 391 -8.82 24.48 11.35
N PHE A 392 -7.64 24.88 10.87
CA PHE A 392 -7.42 26.21 10.33
C PHE A 392 -8.25 26.47 9.07
N LEU A 393 -8.24 25.55 8.11
CA LEU A 393 -9.03 25.69 6.89
C LEU A 393 -10.53 25.73 7.21
N HIS A 394 -11.00 24.83 8.07
CA HIS A 394 -12.40 24.80 8.48
C HIS A 394 -12.81 26.07 9.25
N ALA A 395 -11.96 26.58 10.15
CA ALA A 395 -12.20 27.85 10.83
C ALA A 395 -12.25 29.02 9.85
N THR A 396 -11.41 29.01 8.82
CA THR A 396 -11.42 30.06 7.79
C THR A 396 -12.71 30.01 6.98
N TRP A 397 -13.18 28.82 6.58
CA TRP A 397 -14.47 28.62 5.92
C TRP A 397 -15.64 29.15 6.74
N ASN A 398 -15.74 28.73 8.00
CA ASN A 398 -16.80 29.19 8.90
C ASN A 398 -16.70 30.69 9.18
N GLY A 399 -15.48 31.19 9.37
CA GLY A 399 -15.20 32.62 9.57
C GLY A 399 -15.71 33.48 8.41
N MET A 400 -15.50 33.06 7.15
CA MET A 400 -16.03 33.77 5.98
C MET A 400 -17.56 33.83 6.00
N GLY A 401 -18.22 32.71 6.33
CA GLY A 401 -19.68 32.65 6.42
C GLY A 401 -20.24 33.55 7.52
N VAL A 402 -19.68 33.50 8.72
CA VAL A 402 -20.15 34.31 9.86
C VAL A 402 -19.85 35.79 9.64
N PHE A 403 -18.66 36.14 9.14
CA PHE A 403 -18.31 37.53 8.85
C PHE A 403 -19.22 38.12 7.76
N SER A 404 -19.54 37.34 6.72
CA SER A 404 -20.53 37.72 5.70
C SER A 404 -21.91 38.03 6.31
N ALA A 405 -22.38 37.21 7.25
CA ALA A 405 -23.65 37.43 7.92
C ALA A 405 -23.64 38.71 8.76
N ILE A 406 -22.58 38.95 9.54
CA ILE A 406 -22.42 40.17 10.36
C ILE A 406 -22.36 41.42 9.48
N LEU A 407 -21.62 41.37 8.36
CA LEU A 407 -21.56 42.48 7.43
C LEU A 407 -22.94 42.81 6.85
N LEU A 408 -23.73 41.80 6.50
CA LEU A 408 -25.08 41.99 5.98
C LEU A 408 -26.01 42.66 7.01
N GLU A 409 -25.91 42.24 8.28
CA GLU A 409 -26.67 42.83 9.38
C GLU A 409 -26.24 44.29 9.63
N ALA A 410 -24.94 44.57 9.62
CA ALA A 410 -24.39 45.90 9.87
C ALA A 410 -24.62 46.89 8.70
N SER A 411 -24.55 46.42 7.45
CA SER A 411 -24.71 47.27 6.26
C SER A 411 -26.17 47.46 5.83
N GLY A 412 -27.08 46.61 6.30
CA GLY A 412 -28.44 46.50 5.76
C GLY A 412 -28.47 45.90 4.35
N THR A 413 -29.68 45.55 3.89
CA THR A 413 -29.92 44.86 2.59
C THR A 413 -29.87 45.79 1.37
N SER A 414 -29.62 47.08 1.57
CA SER A 414 -29.61 48.11 0.52
C SER A 414 -28.20 48.51 0.07
N VAL A 415 -27.15 47.98 0.70
CA VAL A 415 -25.76 48.27 0.35
C VAL A 415 -25.21 47.16 -0.53
N TYR A 416 -25.04 47.50 -1.81
CA TYR A 416 -24.58 46.59 -2.85
C TYR A 416 -23.11 46.77 -3.17
N CYS A 417 -22.46 45.67 -3.53
CA CYS A 417 -21.10 45.68 -4.06
C CYS A 417 -21.09 46.18 -5.51
N ASN A 418 -20.17 47.10 -5.82
CA ASN A 418 -19.87 47.51 -7.20
C ASN A 418 -18.54 46.95 -7.72
N ALA A 419 -17.91 46.04 -6.98
CA ALA A 419 -16.61 45.47 -7.33
C ALA A 419 -16.74 44.19 -8.19
N VAL A 420 -15.79 44.01 -9.12
CA VAL A 420 -15.50 42.76 -9.86
C VAL A 420 -16.72 42.13 -10.57
N GLY A 421 -17.54 42.93 -11.27
CA GLY A 421 -18.67 42.39 -12.05
C GLY A 421 -19.80 41.75 -11.23
N LEU A 422 -19.76 41.85 -9.90
CA LEU A 422 -20.79 41.39 -8.96
C LEU A 422 -21.80 42.49 -8.60
N GLY A 423 -22.01 43.43 -9.54
CA GLY A 423 -22.92 44.56 -9.35
C GLY A 423 -24.33 44.10 -8.99
N GLY A 424 -24.90 44.67 -7.93
CA GLY A 424 -26.27 44.36 -7.48
C GLY A 424 -26.39 43.21 -6.48
N MET A 425 -25.28 42.64 -6.02
CA MET A 425 -25.26 41.70 -4.88
C MET A 425 -24.96 42.41 -3.56
N ASN A 426 -25.59 41.95 -2.47
CA ASN A 426 -25.39 42.50 -1.13
C ASN A 426 -23.92 42.37 -0.68
N LEU A 427 -23.43 43.36 0.08
CA LEU A 427 -22.04 43.46 0.50
C LEU A 427 -21.52 42.20 1.24
N GLY A 428 -22.34 41.60 2.11
CA GLY A 428 -21.99 40.35 2.82
C GLY A 428 -21.74 39.19 1.85
N ILE A 429 -22.67 38.95 0.92
CA ILE A 429 -22.57 37.89 -0.10
C ILE A 429 -21.32 38.10 -0.97
N CYS A 430 -21.04 39.34 -1.37
CA CYS A 430 -19.82 39.64 -2.12
C CYS A 430 -18.56 39.38 -1.32
N GLY A 431 -18.53 39.74 -0.03
CA GLY A 431 -17.43 39.41 0.86
C GLY A 431 -17.17 37.91 0.93
N PHE A 432 -18.22 37.10 1.08
CA PHE A 432 -18.12 35.64 1.06
C PHE A 432 -17.56 35.12 -0.26
N LEU A 433 -18.11 35.56 -1.40
CA LEU A 433 -17.68 35.09 -2.73
C LEU A 433 -16.24 35.49 -3.05
N ILE A 434 -15.81 36.69 -2.66
CA ILE A 434 -14.43 37.14 -2.81
C ILE A 434 -13.50 36.30 -1.95
N GLY A 435 -13.85 36.08 -0.67
CA GLY A 435 -13.09 35.22 0.23
C GLY A 435 -12.98 33.79 -0.32
N TYR A 436 -14.09 33.23 -0.77
CA TYR A 436 -14.15 31.93 -1.42
C TYR A 436 -13.23 31.86 -2.65
N ALA A 437 -13.26 32.87 -3.53
CA ALA A 437 -12.44 32.89 -4.73
C ALA A 437 -10.94 33.04 -4.45
N ILE A 438 -10.57 33.82 -3.43
CA ILE A 438 -9.17 34.12 -3.09
C ILE A 438 -8.54 33.00 -2.25
N LEU A 439 -9.31 32.36 -1.37
CA LEU A 439 -8.78 31.39 -0.42
C LEU A 439 -9.14 29.95 -0.80
N GLU A 440 -10.42 29.66 -0.99
CA GLU A 440 -10.90 28.28 -1.12
C GLU A 440 -10.63 27.68 -2.49
N ILE A 441 -10.86 28.44 -3.58
CA ILE A 441 -10.54 27.96 -4.91
C ILE A 441 -9.05 27.57 -5.01
N PRO A 442 -8.08 28.40 -4.58
CA PRO A 442 -6.67 28.00 -4.56
C PRO A 442 -6.39 26.77 -3.69
N VAL A 443 -6.98 26.67 -2.50
CA VAL A 443 -6.80 25.49 -1.62
C VAL A 443 -7.32 24.21 -2.29
N PHE A 444 -8.51 24.24 -2.89
CA PHE A 444 -9.04 23.10 -3.65
C PHE A 444 -8.17 22.74 -4.85
N LEU A 445 -7.68 23.74 -5.60
CA LEU A 445 -6.79 23.50 -6.73
C LEU A 445 -5.46 22.88 -6.28
N ILE A 446 -4.87 23.37 -5.19
CA ILE A 446 -3.65 22.79 -4.60
C ILE A 446 -3.93 21.34 -4.20
N PHE A 447 -5.06 21.05 -3.56
CA PHE A 447 -5.44 19.70 -3.17
C PHE A 447 -5.61 18.76 -4.38
N ILE A 448 -6.28 19.23 -5.45
CA ILE A 448 -6.43 18.46 -6.69
C ILE A 448 -5.07 18.18 -7.33
N VAL A 449 -4.23 19.21 -7.47
CA VAL A 449 -2.88 19.08 -8.06
C VAL A 449 -2.02 18.13 -7.24
N PHE A 450 -2.06 18.23 -5.91
CA PHE A 450 -1.36 17.33 -5.00
C PHE A 450 -1.84 15.88 -5.17
N SER A 451 -3.15 15.66 -5.19
CA SER A 451 -3.74 14.32 -5.39
C SER A 451 -3.31 13.71 -6.73
N LEU A 452 -3.38 14.49 -7.82
CA LEU A 452 -2.91 14.08 -9.14
C LEU A 452 -1.40 13.80 -9.18
N PHE A 453 -0.60 14.56 -8.44
CA PHE A 453 0.83 14.33 -8.30
C PHE A 453 1.14 12.98 -7.63
N ILE A 454 0.46 12.67 -6.51
CA ILE A 454 0.63 11.38 -5.82
C ILE A 454 0.19 10.23 -6.75
N MET A 455 -0.93 10.36 -7.45
CA MET A 455 -1.37 9.35 -8.42
C MET A 455 -0.35 9.12 -9.53
N ARG A 456 0.25 10.19 -10.08
CA ARG A 456 1.30 10.08 -11.11
C ARG A 456 2.55 9.38 -10.57
N ARG A 457 2.94 9.68 -9.32
CA ARG A 457 4.06 9.01 -8.65
C ARG A 457 3.80 7.50 -8.48
N GLN A 458 2.59 7.11 -8.06
CA GLN A 458 2.20 5.70 -7.99
C GLN A 458 2.21 5.04 -9.37
N SER A 459 1.65 5.68 -10.40
CA SER A 459 1.68 5.15 -11.77
C SER A 459 3.10 4.97 -12.31
N LYS A 460 4.03 5.87 -11.99
CA LYS A 460 5.45 5.70 -12.32
C LYS A 460 6.05 4.49 -11.60
N THR A 461 5.78 4.36 -10.31
CA THR A 461 6.23 3.22 -9.50
C THR A 461 5.72 1.90 -10.07
N LEU A 462 4.45 1.85 -10.48
CA LEU A 462 3.85 0.67 -11.07
C LEU A 462 4.54 0.25 -12.38
N ARG A 463 4.94 1.21 -13.22
CA ARG A 463 5.70 0.94 -14.45
C ARG A 463 7.07 0.35 -14.17
N GLU A 464 7.77 0.88 -13.17
CA GLU A 464 9.09 0.38 -12.77
C GLU A 464 8.99 -1.04 -12.20
N MET A 465 8.01 -1.29 -11.33
CA MET A 465 7.84 -2.59 -10.68
C MET A 465 7.41 -3.70 -11.65
N LEU A 466 6.61 -3.37 -12.68
CA LEU A 466 6.08 -4.34 -13.63
C LEU A 466 6.92 -4.49 -14.92
N ALA A 467 8.03 -3.76 -15.05
CA ALA A 467 8.86 -3.78 -16.25
C ALA A 467 9.31 -5.20 -16.64
N MET A 468 9.66 -6.04 -15.65
CA MET A 468 10.06 -7.42 -15.88
C MET A 468 8.91 -8.32 -16.35
N ASP A 469 7.70 -8.10 -15.87
CA ASP A 469 6.52 -8.88 -16.29
C ASP A 469 6.04 -8.49 -17.68
N VAL A 470 6.26 -7.23 -18.08
CA VAL A 470 6.10 -6.82 -19.48
C VAL A 470 7.16 -7.45 -20.38
N ALA A 471 8.43 -7.41 -19.97
CA ALA A 471 9.54 -8.00 -20.74
C ALA A 471 9.37 -9.53 -20.93
N ARG A 472 8.77 -10.21 -19.94
CA ARG A 472 8.44 -11.65 -20.01
C ARG A 472 7.15 -11.95 -20.78
N GLY A 473 6.42 -10.94 -21.24
CA GLY A 473 5.16 -11.12 -21.98
C GLY A 473 3.95 -11.48 -21.12
N LEU A 474 4.05 -11.46 -19.79
CA LEU A 474 2.91 -11.70 -18.89
C LEU A 474 1.87 -10.58 -18.99
N ILE A 475 2.34 -9.34 -19.17
CA ILE A 475 1.49 -8.15 -19.32
C ILE A 475 1.87 -7.45 -20.63
N GLN A 476 0.90 -7.18 -21.49
CA GLN A 476 1.15 -6.39 -22.70
C GLN A 476 1.45 -4.93 -22.34
N GLN A 477 2.38 -4.30 -23.06
CA GLN A 477 2.76 -2.89 -22.85
C GLN A 477 1.54 -1.95 -22.91
N GLU A 478 0.63 -2.19 -23.85
CA GLU A 478 -0.62 -1.41 -23.98
C GLU A 478 -1.48 -1.50 -22.71
N HIS A 479 -1.60 -2.69 -22.12
CA HIS A 479 -2.39 -2.89 -20.90
C HIS A 479 -1.76 -2.19 -19.69
N LEU A 480 -0.43 -2.16 -19.59
CA LEU A 480 0.26 -1.36 -18.59
C LEU A 480 0.04 0.14 -18.81
N ASP A 481 0.04 0.61 -20.05
CA ASP A 481 -0.24 2.01 -20.39
C ASP A 481 -1.68 2.41 -20.05
N ILE A 482 -2.64 1.50 -20.26
CA ILE A 482 -4.04 1.69 -19.84
C ILE A 482 -4.14 1.75 -18.31
N ALA A 483 -3.52 0.78 -17.60
CA ALA A 483 -3.56 0.70 -16.14
C ALA A 483 -2.96 1.94 -15.47
N THR A 484 -1.93 2.53 -16.06
CA THR A 484 -1.19 3.67 -15.52
C THR A 484 -1.70 5.03 -16.00
N SER A 485 -2.63 5.06 -16.96
CA SER A 485 -3.28 6.28 -17.42
C SER A 485 -4.43 6.68 -16.50
N LEU A 486 -4.48 7.96 -16.11
CA LEU A 486 -5.57 8.52 -15.31
C LEU A 486 -6.95 8.34 -15.97
N VAL A 487 -7.01 8.51 -17.30
CA VAL A 487 -8.27 8.52 -18.06
C VAL A 487 -8.58 7.14 -18.63
N ARG A 488 -7.59 6.48 -19.25
CA ARG A 488 -7.83 5.19 -19.92
C ARG A 488 -8.16 4.08 -18.91
N SER A 489 -7.67 4.15 -17.67
CA SER A 489 -8.03 3.20 -16.62
C SER A 489 -9.52 3.20 -16.28
N ILE A 490 -10.23 4.31 -16.56
CA ILE A 490 -11.68 4.43 -16.38
C ILE A 490 -12.41 4.07 -17.68
N LEU A 491 -11.99 4.66 -18.81
CA LEU A 491 -12.72 4.54 -20.07
C LEU A 491 -12.64 3.14 -20.68
N TRP A 492 -11.52 2.44 -20.53
CA TRP A 492 -11.33 1.12 -21.15
C TRP A 492 -12.26 0.03 -20.58
N PRO A 493 -12.45 -0.08 -19.24
CA PRO A 493 -13.50 -0.93 -18.70
C PRO A 493 -14.89 -0.55 -19.20
N ILE A 494 -15.25 0.74 -19.19
CA ILE A 494 -16.56 1.26 -19.63
C ILE A 494 -16.85 0.87 -21.08
N GLY A 495 -15.86 0.96 -21.97
CA GLY A 495 -15.99 0.51 -23.36
C GLY A 495 -16.31 -0.98 -23.52
N GLY A 496 -16.12 -1.79 -22.47
CA GLY A 496 -16.47 -3.20 -22.44
C GLY A 496 -17.88 -3.50 -21.92
N ILE A 497 -18.72 -2.48 -21.64
CA ILE A 497 -20.10 -2.68 -21.16
C ILE A 497 -20.94 -3.39 -22.23
N THR A 498 -20.88 -2.91 -23.48
CA THR A 498 -21.65 -3.48 -24.59
C THR A 498 -21.24 -4.91 -24.95
N SER A 499 -19.98 -5.28 -24.69
CA SER A 499 -19.45 -6.61 -24.94
C SER A 499 -19.49 -7.53 -23.71
N GLY A 500 -20.10 -7.11 -22.59
CA GLY A 500 -20.13 -7.89 -21.34
C GLY A 500 -18.77 -8.06 -20.63
N LYS A 501 -17.72 -7.38 -21.10
CA LYS A 501 -16.34 -7.50 -20.58
C LYS A 501 -16.00 -6.51 -19.45
N PHE A 502 -16.93 -5.63 -19.07
CA PHE A 502 -16.71 -4.58 -18.06
C PHE A 502 -16.08 -5.09 -16.76
N LEU A 503 -16.66 -6.15 -16.16
CA LEU A 503 -16.15 -6.71 -14.90
C LEU A 503 -14.76 -7.33 -15.07
N ASN A 504 -14.53 -8.07 -16.16
CA ASN A 504 -13.25 -8.71 -16.43
C ASN A 504 -12.14 -7.66 -16.63
N ARG A 505 -12.41 -6.60 -17.40
CA ARG A 505 -11.48 -5.47 -17.58
C ARG A 505 -11.17 -4.77 -16.26
N ARG A 506 -12.19 -4.52 -15.43
CA ARG A 506 -11.99 -3.90 -14.12
C ARG A 506 -11.16 -4.79 -13.18
N ARG A 507 -11.41 -6.10 -13.16
CA ARG A 507 -10.64 -7.06 -12.35
C ARG A 507 -9.21 -7.23 -12.86
N TYR A 508 -9.02 -7.22 -14.18
CA TYR A 508 -7.69 -7.27 -14.79
C TYR A 508 -6.83 -6.06 -14.41
N LEU A 509 -7.35 -4.84 -14.55
CA LEU A 509 -6.60 -3.63 -14.16
C LEU A 509 -6.27 -3.61 -12.66
N ARG A 510 -7.19 -4.11 -11.82
CA ARG A 510 -6.95 -4.27 -10.39
C ARG A 510 -5.83 -5.28 -10.12
N ALA A 511 -5.87 -6.45 -10.76
CA ALA A 511 -4.83 -7.48 -10.59
C ALA A 511 -3.43 -6.96 -10.99
N ILE A 512 -3.33 -6.20 -12.09
CA ILE A 512 -2.10 -5.51 -12.51
C ILE A 512 -1.62 -4.54 -11.41
N GLY A 513 -2.53 -3.68 -10.92
CA GLY A 513 -2.24 -2.72 -9.86
C GLY A 513 -1.72 -3.38 -8.59
N SER A 514 -2.47 -4.36 -8.08
CA SER A 514 -2.13 -5.10 -6.86
C SER A 514 -0.82 -5.87 -7.00
N LEU A 515 -0.53 -6.45 -8.18
CA LEU A 515 0.75 -7.12 -8.44
C LEU A 515 1.93 -6.13 -8.35
N GLY A 516 1.83 -4.98 -9.00
CA GLY A 516 2.91 -4.00 -8.99
C GLY A 516 3.11 -3.34 -7.62
N LEU A 517 2.02 -3.08 -6.87
CA LEU A 517 2.12 -2.63 -5.47
C LEU A 517 2.73 -3.70 -4.57
N SER A 518 2.41 -4.97 -4.78
CA SER A 518 3.02 -6.09 -4.05
C SER A 518 4.54 -6.14 -4.24
N TYR A 519 5.05 -5.89 -5.46
CA TYR A 519 6.49 -5.75 -5.69
C TYR A 519 7.10 -4.55 -4.99
N TRP A 520 6.41 -3.41 -5.01
CA TRP A 520 6.87 -2.23 -4.30
C TRP A 520 6.98 -2.46 -2.79
N HIS A 521 5.98 -3.13 -2.19
CA HIS A 521 6.00 -3.53 -0.78
C HIS A 521 7.15 -4.47 -0.44
N ILE A 522 7.45 -5.42 -1.33
CA ILE A 522 8.62 -6.30 -1.19
C ILE A 522 9.91 -5.49 -1.22
N GLN A 523 10.09 -4.65 -2.24
CA GLN A 523 11.31 -3.85 -2.37
C GLN A 523 11.52 -2.93 -1.15
N ARG A 524 10.45 -2.32 -0.65
CA ARG A 524 10.48 -1.47 0.55
C ARG A 524 10.80 -2.28 1.82
N ALA A 525 10.18 -3.44 2.00
CA ALA A 525 10.43 -4.31 3.15
C ALA A 525 11.87 -4.83 3.15
N THR A 526 12.39 -5.26 1.99
CA THR A 526 13.78 -5.71 1.85
C THR A 526 14.78 -4.59 2.19
N LYS A 527 14.54 -3.35 1.75
CA LYS A 527 15.38 -2.20 2.11
C LYS A 527 15.38 -1.89 3.61
N ALA A 528 14.28 -2.20 4.30
CA ALA A 528 14.13 -1.97 5.74
C ALA A 528 14.49 -3.21 6.57
N GLU A 529 15.08 -4.24 5.98
CA GLU A 529 15.38 -5.54 6.61
C GLU A 529 14.14 -6.19 7.29
N GLY A 530 12.96 -5.87 6.78
CA GLY A 530 11.67 -6.33 7.29
C GLY A 530 11.07 -7.47 6.47
N HIS A 531 10.06 -8.14 7.03
CA HIS A 531 9.25 -9.13 6.32
C HIS A 531 7.90 -8.53 5.90
N THR A 532 7.45 -8.84 4.68
CA THR A 532 6.12 -8.50 4.18
C THR A 532 5.33 -9.75 3.79
N ALA A 533 4.01 -9.73 4.02
CA ALA A 533 3.10 -10.78 3.55
C ALA A 533 3.03 -10.86 2.01
N SER A 534 3.43 -9.78 1.32
CA SER A 534 3.44 -9.68 -0.15
C SER A 534 4.27 -10.77 -0.84
N PHE A 535 5.30 -11.29 -0.17
CA PHE A 535 6.10 -12.42 -0.69
C PHE A 535 5.24 -13.65 -0.97
N GLN A 536 4.23 -13.91 -0.13
CA GLN A 536 3.36 -15.09 -0.25
C GLN A 536 2.22 -14.87 -1.25
N THR A 537 1.81 -13.63 -1.48
CA THR A 537 0.67 -13.30 -2.36
C THR A 537 1.04 -13.17 -3.84
N ASN A 538 2.30 -12.89 -4.16
CA ASN A 538 2.77 -12.69 -5.54
C ASN A 538 2.39 -13.80 -6.54
N PRO A 539 2.55 -15.10 -6.22
CA PRO A 539 2.17 -16.17 -7.15
C PRO A 539 0.68 -16.14 -7.49
N PHE A 540 -0.18 -15.87 -6.50
CA PHE A 540 -1.63 -15.78 -6.69
C PHE A 540 -2.01 -14.57 -7.54
N LEU A 541 -1.38 -13.42 -7.30
CA LEU A 541 -1.61 -12.20 -8.08
C LEU A 541 -1.19 -12.37 -9.55
N ARG A 542 -0.07 -13.05 -9.81
CA ARG A 542 0.34 -13.39 -11.18
C ARG A 542 -0.66 -14.31 -11.88
N ALA A 543 -1.12 -15.36 -11.20
CA ALA A 543 -2.15 -16.24 -11.74
C ALA A 543 -3.47 -15.50 -12.02
N GLU A 544 -3.81 -14.50 -11.19
CA GLU A 544 -4.99 -13.66 -11.41
C GLU A 544 -4.84 -12.75 -12.63
N VAL A 545 -3.66 -12.13 -12.81
CA VAL A 545 -3.33 -11.35 -14.02
C VAL A 545 -3.44 -12.23 -15.26
N GLU A 546 -2.85 -13.42 -15.24
CA GLU A 546 -2.88 -14.37 -16.36
C GLU A 546 -4.32 -14.80 -16.69
N LYS A 547 -5.09 -15.19 -15.68
CA LYS A 547 -6.50 -15.56 -15.84
C LYS A 547 -7.32 -14.47 -16.51
N TYR A 548 -7.22 -13.23 -16.04
CA TYR A 548 -8.03 -12.15 -16.60
C TYR A 548 -7.49 -11.63 -17.92
N SER A 549 -6.20 -11.80 -18.23
CA SER A 549 -5.62 -11.42 -19.52
C SER A 549 -6.29 -12.15 -20.70
N GLN A 550 -6.77 -13.38 -20.47
CA GLN A 550 -7.48 -14.18 -21.46
C GLN A 550 -8.95 -13.76 -21.64
N LEU A 551 -9.49 -12.98 -20.70
CA LEU A 551 -10.91 -12.61 -20.63
C LEU A 551 -11.21 -11.17 -21.09
N VAL A 552 -10.17 -10.38 -21.34
CA VAL A 552 -10.25 -8.98 -21.81
C VAL A 552 -9.97 -8.90 -23.28
#